data_AF-A0A162PHB9-F1
#
_entry.id   AF-A0A162PHB9-F1
#
_cell.length_a   1.000
_cell.length_b   1.000
_cell.length_c   1.000
_cell.angle_alpha   90.00
_cell.angle_beta   90.00
_cell.angle_gamma   90.00
#
_symmetry.space_group_name_H-M   'P 1'
#
loop_
_entity.id
_entity.type
_entity.pdbx_description
1 polymer ?
#
loop_
_entity_poly.entity_id
_entity_poly.type
_entity_poly.pdbx_seq_one_letter_code
_entity_poly.pdbx_strand_id
1 'polypeptide(L)'
;MGDAAVIKKFRAIGTAEAISFLLLLGIAMPLKYMMDIPEAVKYTGWVHGILFVWYCYMVIEAGQALKWKFGRIFLAFLAALLPFGPFVFDRWFLRRGKSVLED
;
A
#
# COMPACT_ATOMS: atom_id res chain seq x y z
N MET A 1 15.51 -12.82 8.33
CA MET A 1 14.05 -12.71 8.53
C MET A 1 13.42 -13.49 7.38
N GLY A 2 12.64 -14.54 7.62
CA GLY A 2 12.18 -15.42 6.53
C GLY A 2 11.29 -14.70 5.52
N ASP A 3 11.37 -15.08 4.24
CA ASP A 3 10.68 -14.42 3.12
C ASP A 3 9.16 -14.31 3.35
N ALA A 4 8.57 -15.31 4.02
CA ALA A 4 7.16 -15.31 4.41
C ALA A 4 6.78 -14.15 5.36
N ALA A 5 7.68 -13.75 6.27
CA ALA A 5 7.44 -12.66 7.21
C ALA A 5 7.48 -11.29 6.51
N VAL A 6 8.38 -11.12 5.52
CA VAL A 6 8.47 -9.90 4.70
C VAL A 6 7.20 -9.72 3.87
N ILE A 7 6.71 -10.81 3.24
CA ILE A 7 5.47 -10.78 2.45
C ILE A 7 4.25 -10.46 3.33
N LYS A 8 4.12 -11.05 4.52
CA LYS A 8 3.02 -10.73 5.45
C LYS A 8 3.02 -9.25 5.86
N LYS A 9 4.19 -8.70 6.18
CA LYS A 9 4.34 -7.27 6.53
C LYS A 9 4.00 -6.37 5.35
N PHE A 10 4.49 -6.69 4.16
CA PHE A 10 4.17 -5.98 2.91
C PHE A 10 2.65 -5.92 2.68
N ARG A 11 1.95 -7.05 2.80
CA ARG A 11 0.47 -7.10 2.66
C ARG A 11 -0.24 -6.24 3.69
N ALA A 12 0.15 -6.34 4.96
CA ALA A 12 -0.47 -5.58 6.04
C ALA A 12 -0.34 -4.08 5.81
N ILE A 13 0.85 -3.62 5.39
CA ILE A 13 1.13 -2.21 5.15
C ILE A 13 0.45 -1.71 3.88
N GLY A 14 0.46 -2.49 2.79
CA GLY A 14 -0.27 -2.13 1.56
C GLY A 14 -1.79 -2.06 1.78
N THR A 15 -2.34 -2.93 2.63
CA THR A 15 -3.77 -2.86 3.00
C THR A 15 -4.06 -1.62 3.85
N ALA A 16 -3.22 -1.32 4.84
CA ALA A 16 -3.37 -0.14 5.69
C ALA A 16 -3.25 1.15 4.88
N GLU A 17 -2.31 1.22 3.92
CA GLU A 17 -2.11 2.35 3.03
C GLU A 17 -3.35 2.56 2.13
N ALA A 18 -3.85 1.51 1.47
CA ALA A 18 -5.06 1.58 0.65
C ALA A 18 -6.29 2.04 1.46
N ILE A 19 -6.48 1.51 2.68
CA ILE A 19 -7.56 1.93 3.58
C ILE A 19 -7.37 3.40 3.99
N SER A 20 -6.15 3.82 4.35
CA SER A 20 -5.88 5.22 4.72
C SER A 20 -6.20 6.18 3.58
N PHE A 21 -5.93 5.77 2.34
CA PHE A 21 -6.20 6.59 1.16
C PHE A 21 -7.71 6.66 0.85
N LEU A 22 -8.43 5.54 1.00
CA LEU A 22 -9.89 5.51 0.92
C LEU A 22 -10.55 6.35 2.02
N LEU A 23 -10.04 6.34 3.25
CA LEU A 23 -10.53 7.19 4.33
C LEU A 23 -10.27 8.68 4.04
N LEU A 24 -9.10 9.01 3.48
CA LEU A 24 -8.77 10.36 3.08
C LEU A 24 -9.74 10.90 2.01
N LEU A 25 -9.99 10.11 0.96
CA LEU A 25 -10.87 10.53 -0.14
C LEU A 25 -12.36 10.40 0.20
N GLY A 26 -12.76 9.37 0.93
CA GLY A 26 -14.15 9.03 1.20
C GLY A 26 -14.72 9.65 2.47
N ILE A 27 -13.89 10.04 3.44
CA ILE A 27 -14.34 10.65 4.70
C ILE A 27 -13.77 12.05 4.85
N ALA A 28 -12.45 12.21 4.75
CA ALA A 28 -11.82 13.50 5.05
C ALA A 28 -12.19 14.58 4.03
N MET A 29 -12.26 14.24 2.74
CA MET A 29 -12.70 15.18 1.69
C MET A 29 -14.17 15.59 1.86
N PRO A 30 -15.16 14.69 2.04
CA PRO A 30 -16.52 15.09 2.36
C PRO A 30 -16.63 15.93 3.64
N LEU A 31 -15.90 15.58 4.71
CA LEU A 31 -15.88 16.40 5.92
C LEU A 31 -15.39 17.82 5.67
N LYS A 32 -14.32 17.96 4.87
CA LYS A 32 -13.78 19.27 4.49
C LYS A 32 -14.81 20.12 3.74
N TYR A 33 -15.52 19.55 2.76
CA TYR A 33 -16.45 20.33 1.92
C TYR A 33 -17.84 20.48 2.52
N MET A 34 -18.31 19.52 3.33
CA MET A 34 -19.67 19.53 3.90
C MET A 34 -19.73 20.17 5.28
N MET A 35 -18.67 20.04 6.08
CA MET A 35 -18.63 20.51 7.47
C MET A 35 -17.57 21.59 7.73
N ASP A 36 -16.82 22.00 6.69
CA ASP A 36 -15.73 22.99 6.77
C ASP A 36 -14.66 22.62 7.82
N ILE A 37 -14.36 21.32 7.95
CA ILE A 37 -13.34 20.78 8.88
C ILE A 37 -12.10 20.36 8.08
N PRO A 38 -11.19 21.29 7.72
CA PRO A 38 -9.97 20.97 6.98
C PRO A 38 -8.96 20.14 7.79
N GLU A 39 -9.05 20.15 9.13
CA GLU A 39 -8.16 19.42 10.03
C GLU A 39 -8.23 17.91 9.80
N ALA A 40 -9.42 17.38 9.47
CA ALA A 40 -9.60 15.96 9.18
C ALA A 40 -8.67 15.52 8.05
N VAL A 41 -8.64 16.28 6.93
CA VAL A 41 -7.76 16.02 5.78
C VAL A 41 -6.30 16.13 6.17
N LYS A 42 -5.95 17.13 6.99
CA LYS A 42 -4.57 17.30 7.48
C LYS A 42 -4.10 16.05 8.21
N TYR A 43 -4.81 15.63 9.27
CA TYR A 43 -4.39 14.47 10.07
C TYR A 43 -4.40 13.16 9.26
N THR A 44 -5.45 12.89 8.49
CA THR A 44 -5.49 11.69 7.64
C THR A 44 -4.42 11.73 6.56
N GLY A 45 -4.09 12.90 6.04
CA GLY A 45 -3.04 13.10 5.02
C GLY A 45 -1.66 12.80 5.57
N TRP A 46 -1.36 13.25 6.80
CA TRP A 46 -0.11 12.90 7.47
C TRP A 46 0.02 11.40 7.71
N VAL A 47 -1.04 10.76 8.23
CA VAL A 47 -1.07 9.30 8.46
C VAL A 47 -0.85 8.55 7.15
N HIS A 48 -1.58 8.92 6.10
CA HIS A 48 -1.44 8.31 4.77
C HIS A 48 -0.03 8.52 4.20
N GLY A 49 0.54 9.72 4.29
CA GLY A 49 1.88 10.01 3.79
C GLY A 49 2.96 9.16 4.48
N ILE A 50 2.87 8.97 5.80
CA ILE A 50 3.79 8.09 6.54
C ILE A 50 3.63 6.63 6.08
N LEU A 51 2.39 6.15 5.94
CA LEU A 51 2.11 4.80 5.44
C LEU A 51 2.62 4.60 4.02
N PHE A 52 2.50 5.60 3.16
CA PHE A 52 2.97 5.56 1.77
C PHE A 52 4.49 5.44 1.69
N VAL A 53 5.23 6.22 2.49
CA VAL A 53 6.70 6.10 2.58
C VAL A 53 7.10 4.71 3.06
N TRP A 54 6.40 4.19 4.08
CA TRP A 54 6.65 2.85 4.60
C TRP A 54 6.33 1.75 3.58
N TYR A 55 5.25 1.91 2.81
CA TYR A 55 4.91 1.03 1.71
C TYR A 55 6.01 1.04 0.63
N CYS A 56 6.52 2.21 0.24
CA CYS A 56 7.62 2.32 -0.73
C CYS A 56 8.87 1.57 -0.26
N TYR A 57 9.23 1.70 1.02
CA TYR A 57 10.33 0.95 1.60
C TYR A 57 10.10 -0.57 1.49
N MET A 58 8.91 -1.04 1.83
CA MET A 58 8.53 -2.45 1.75
C MET A 58 8.49 -2.98 0.30
N VAL A 59 8.08 -2.16 -0.67
CA VAL A 59 8.15 -2.50 -2.11
C VAL A 59 9.60 -2.74 -2.53
N ILE A 60 10.53 -1.89 -2.08
CA ILE A 60 11.95 -2.04 -2.40
C ILE A 60 12.52 -3.30 -1.73
N GLU A 61 12.22 -3.53 -0.46
CA GLU A 61 12.66 -4.71 0.30
C GLU A 61 12.14 -6.00 -0.35
N ALA A 62 10.83 -6.07 -0.67
CA ALA A 62 10.23 -7.19 -1.36
C ALA A 62 10.77 -7.36 -2.79
N GLY A 63 11.00 -6.24 -3.50
CA GLY A 63 11.59 -6.24 -4.83
C GLY A 63 13.01 -6.79 -4.86
N GLN A 64 13.81 -6.51 -3.83
CA GLN A 64 15.16 -7.06 -3.67
C GLN A 64 15.11 -8.55 -3.30
N ALA A 65 14.29 -8.93 -2.31
CA ALA A 65 14.15 -10.32 -1.87
C ALA A 65 13.68 -11.25 -3.00
N LEU A 66 12.73 -10.77 -3.83
CA LEU A 66 12.12 -11.54 -4.92
C LEU A 66 12.74 -11.24 -6.29
N LYS A 67 13.85 -10.49 -6.34
CA LYS A 67 14.57 -10.11 -7.57
C LYS A 67 13.65 -9.55 -8.67
N TRP A 68 12.75 -8.65 -8.31
CA TRP A 68 11.85 -8.02 -9.27
C TRP A 68 12.61 -7.10 -10.23
N LYS A 69 12.22 -7.13 -11.51
CA LYS A 69 12.67 -6.12 -12.48
C LYS A 69 12.13 -4.75 -12.09
N PHE A 70 12.87 -3.70 -12.40
CA PHE A 70 12.51 -2.30 -12.10
C PHE A 70 11.06 -1.95 -12.54
N GLY A 71 10.59 -2.47 -13.67
CA GLY A 71 9.21 -2.28 -14.12
C GLY A 71 8.14 -2.78 -13.15
N ARG A 72 8.38 -3.85 -12.38
CA ARG A 72 7.43 -4.33 -11.36
C ARG A 72 7.43 -3.44 -10.11
N ILE A 73 8.58 -2.95 -9.70
CA ILE A 73 8.72 -1.98 -8.60
C ILE A 73 7.94 -0.71 -8.97
N PHE A 74 8.12 -0.22 -10.20
CA PHE A 74 7.39 0.91 -10.72
C PHE A 74 5.88 0.65 -10.78
N LEU A 75 5.45 -0.53 -11.23
CA LEU A 75 4.03 -0.90 -11.24
C LEU A 75 3.43 -0.96 -9.83
N ALA A 76 4.18 -1.48 -8.84
CA ALA A 76 3.75 -1.56 -7.45
C ALA A 76 3.62 -0.17 -6.80
N PHE A 77 4.48 0.77 -7.20
CA PHE A 77 4.40 2.17 -6.82
C PHE A 77 3.19 2.86 -7.46
N LEU A 78 3.00 2.67 -8.77
CA LEU A 78 1.83 3.19 -9.50
C LEU A 78 0.52 2.63 -8.93
N ALA A 79 0.56 1.38 -8.46
CA ALA A 79 -0.56 0.75 -7.80
C ALA A 79 -0.90 1.46 -6.48
N ALA A 80 0.07 1.82 -5.63
CA ALA A 80 -0.22 2.58 -4.41
C ALA A 80 -0.80 3.97 -4.64
N LEU A 81 -0.50 4.61 -5.78
CA LEU A 81 -1.13 5.88 -6.17
C LEU A 81 -2.62 5.75 -6.51
N LEU A 82 -3.12 4.53 -6.68
CA LEU A 82 -4.53 4.25 -6.90
C LEU A 82 -5.15 3.66 -5.63
N PRO A 83 -6.31 4.13 -5.16
CA PRO A 83 -6.96 3.63 -3.93
C PRO A 83 -7.24 2.11 -3.96
N PHE A 84 -7.28 1.52 -5.15
CA PHE A 84 -7.48 0.07 -5.34
C PHE A 84 -6.23 -0.66 -5.85
N GLY A 85 -5.14 0.05 -6.16
CA GLY A 85 -3.98 -0.60 -6.76
C GLY A 85 -3.24 -1.54 -5.82
N PRO A 86 -3.09 -1.29 -4.50
CA PRO A 86 -2.52 -2.28 -3.59
C PRO A 86 -3.35 -3.55 -3.53
N PHE A 87 -4.69 -3.45 -3.62
CA PHE A 87 -5.59 -4.60 -3.69
C PHE A 87 -5.40 -5.42 -4.97
N VAL A 88 -5.26 -4.75 -6.12
CA VAL A 88 -5.02 -5.43 -7.41
C VAL A 88 -3.64 -6.08 -7.42
N PHE A 89 -2.64 -5.39 -6.88
CA PHE A 89 -1.27 -5.89 -6.77
C PHE A 89 -1.20 -7.09 -5.81
N ASP A 90 -1.87 -7.03 -4.66
CA ASP A 90 -2.01 -8.14 -3.71
C ASP A 90 -2.65 -9.37 -4.39
N ARG A 91 -3.73 -9.16 -5.16
CA ARG A 91 -4.42 -10.25 -5.87
C ARG A 91 -3.56 -10.85 -6.99
N TRP A 92 -2.79 -10.04 -7.69
CA TRP A 92 -1.84 -10.50 -8.70
C TRP A 92 -0.67 -11.26 -8.07
N PHE A 93 -0.20 -10.78 -6.91
CA PHE A 93 0.93 -11.36 -6.19
C PHE A 93 0.56 -12.66 -5.47
N LEU A 94 -0.62 -12.75 -4.83
CA LEU A 94 -1.15 -13.97 -4.20
C LEU A 94 -1.28 -15.15 -5.17
N ARG A 95 -1.55 -14.88 -6.45
CA ARG A 95 -1.59 -15.92 -7.49
C ARG A 95 -0.21 -16.52 -7.78
N ARG A 96 0.88 -15.81 -7.50
CA ARG A 96 2.27 -16.29 -7.68
C ARG A 96 2.97 -16.65 -6.38
N GLY A 97 2.60 -16.04 -5.25
CA GLY A 97 3.22 -16.26 -3.95
C GLY A 97 2.79 -17.57 -3.26
N LYS A 98 1.65 -18.16 -3.64
CA LYS A 98 1.27 -19.50 -3.18
C LYS A 98 2.35 -20.54 -3.45
N SER A 99 3.03 -20.47 -4.59
CA SER A 99 4.11 -21.40 -4.91
C SER A 99 5.40 -21.19 -4.09
N VAL A 100 5.55 -20.10 -3.34
CA VAL A 100 6.75 -19.81 -2.52
C VAL A 100 6.51 -20.13 -1.04
N LEU A 101 5.25 -20.30 -0.62
CA LEU A 101 4.87 -20.64 0.76
C LEU A 101 4.46 -22.11 0.90
N GLU A 102 4.30 -22.83 -0.21
CA GLU A 102 4.00 -24.27 -0.29
C GLU A 102 5.27 -25.13 -0.54
N ASP A 103 6.43 -24.50 -0.75
CA ASP A 103 7.77 -25.13 -0.80
C ASP A 103 8.55 -24.86 0.51
#